data_AF-A0AA39DGW2-F1
#
_entry.id   AF-A0AA39DGW2-F1
#
_cell.length_a   1.000
_cell.length_b   1.000
_cell.length_c   1.000
_cell.angle_alpha   90.00
_cell.angle_beta   90.00
_cell.angle_gamma   90.00
#
_symmetry.space_group_name_H-M   'P 1'
#
loop_
_entity.id
_entity.type
_entity.pdbx_description
1 polymer ?
#
loop_
_entity_poly.entity_id
_entity_poly.type
_entity_poly.pdbx_seq_one_letter_code
_entity_poly.pdbx_strand_id
1 'polypeptide(L)'
;MEPSTVEVGQGNLRLTFSADVGKMTHYTNSRSLVKEPVQLSYSFYTGNDGSDKDPQASGAYIFRPNRTFVIKPEGESPLTVMRGPLLDEVHQRINPWIYQVTRLYKGKEHAEVEFAVGPIPIDDGIGKEVATQITTTMATNKTFYTDSNGRDFIKRIRDYRTDWDLKVNQPVAGNYYPINLGIYIQDDKTELSVLVDRSVGGSSIADGQIELMLHRRLLHDDSKGVAEALNETVCLHDKCTGLTIQGKFYFRIDPLGEGAKWRRSAGQEIYSPFLLAFTEEDGDNWMSSHVPTFSGIDPSYSLPDNVALITLQELDDGKVLLRLAHLYEIGEDKDLSVMSSVELKKLFPGKKISKVTEMSLSANQEREEMEQKRLVWKVEGSPEKEPELARGRPVNPTNLVVELAPMEIRTFVIEIGSLPLRKSQMPEDGRYAA
;
A
#
# COMPACT_ATOMS: atom_id res chain seq x y z
N MET A 1 22.77 29.37 -19.91
CA MET A 1 23.41 28.10 -19.53
C MET A 1 22.30 27.11 -19.29
N GLU A 2 22.32 25.95 -19.93
CA GLU A 2 21.37 24.88 -19.59
C GLU A 2 21.64 24.43 -18.15
N PRO A 3 20.58 24.21 -17.35
CA PRO A 3 20.74 23.77 -15.97
C PRO A 3 21.45 22.41 -15.94
N SER A 4 22.38 22.24 -15.01
CA SER A 4 23.09 20.96 -14.88
C SER A 4 22.09 19.89 -14.42
N THR A 5 22.11 18.71 -15.06
CA THR A 5 21.19 17.61 -14.74
C THR A 5 21.92 16.32 -14.43
N VAL A 6 21.32 15.50 -13.57
CA VAL A 6 21.81 14.17 -13.19
C VAL A 6 20.70 13.17 -13.43
N GLU A 7 20.99 12.15 -14.24
CA GLU A 7 20.11 11.01 -14.45
C GLU A 7 20.52 9.84 -13.56
N VAL A 8 19.53 9.15 -12.99
CA VAL A 8 19.67 7.92 -12.21
C VAL A 8 18.68 6.87 -12.69
N GLY A 9 19.03 5.60 -12.54
CA GLY A 9 18.24 4.46 -12.97
C GLY A 9 18.96 3.63 -14.03
N GLN A 10 19.17 2.34 -13.73
CA GLN A 10 19.87 1.41 -14.61
C GLN A 10 18.92 0.55 -15.46
N GLY A 11 17.62 0.63 -15.19
CA GLY A 11 16.57 -0.11 -15.90
C GLY A 11 15.85 0.74 -16.94
N ASN A 12 14.60 0.36 -17.22
CA ASN A 12 13.72 1.14 -18.09
C ASN A 12 13.33 2.47 -17.44
N LEU A 13 13.11 2.44 -16.11
CA LEU A 13 12.82 3.62 -15.33
C LEU A 13 14.10 4.42 -15.07
N ARG A 14 14.04 5.71 -15.40
CA ARG A 14 15.04 6.72 -15.08
C ARG A 14 14.38 7.96 -14.52
N LEU A 15 15.07 8.60 -13.58
CA LEU A 15 14.68 9.89 -13.01
C LEU A 15 15.76 10.92 -13.30
N THR A 16 15.33 12.12 -13.69
CA THR A 16 16.24 13.25 -13.95
C THR A 16 16.12 14.28 -12.83
N PHE A 17 17.24 14.64 -12.24
CA PHE A 17 17.36 15.66 -11.20
C PHE A 17 18.09 16.90 -11.75
N SER A 18 17.66 18.09 -11.35
CA SER A 18 18.46 19.31 -11.50
C SER A 18 19.57 19.30 -10.46
N ALA A 19 20.84 19.34 -10.88
CA ALA A 19 21.97 19.39 -9.98
C ALA A 19 22.07 20.75 -9.26
N ASP A 20 21.60 21.84 -9.88
CA ASP A 20 21.64 23.19 -9.30
C ASP A 20 20.66 23.34 -8.12
N VAL A 21 19.48 22.72 -8.21
CA VAL A 21 18.41 22.85 -7.19
C VAL A 21 18.23 21.56 -6.36
N GLY A 22 18.88 20.47 -6.76
CA GLY A 22 18.77 19.16 -6.12
C GLY A 22 17.35 18.59 -6.16
N LYS A 23 16.55 18.94 -7.17
CA LYS A 23 15.14 18.52 -7.30
C LYS A 23 14.93 17.58 -8.48
N MET A 24 14.06 16.59 -8.30
CA MET A 24 13.56 15.78 -9.41
C MET A 24 12.78 16.67 -10.37
N THR A 25 12.97 16.44 -11.67
CA THR A 25 12.35 17.21 -12.74
C THR A 25 11.56 16.35 -13.72
N HIS A 26 12.00 15.12 -13.97
CA HIS A 26 11.38 14.24 -14.96
C HIS A 26 11.41 12.78 -14.51
N TYR A 27 10.36 12.07 -14.91
CA TYR A 27 10.22 10.63 -14.89
C TYR A 27 10.22 10.14 -16.33
N THR A 28 11.04 9.14 -16.63
CA THR A 28 11.07 8.51 -17.95
C THR A 28 11.08 7.00 -17.79
N ASN A 29 10.18 6.31 -18.48
CA ASN A 29 10.20 4.86 -18.59
C ASN A 29 10.27 4.47 -20.08
N SER A 30 11.41 3.90 -20.48
CA SER A 30 11.65 3.55 -21.89
C SER A 30 10.82 2.36 -22.39
N ARG A 31 10.31 1.51 -21.50
CA ARG A 31 9.47 0.36 -21.87
C ARG A 31 8.03 0.80 -22.12
N SER A 32 7.47 1.58 -21.22
CA SER A 32 6.08 2.08 -21.36
C SER A 32 5.98 3.35 -22.21
N LEU A 33 7.12 3.91 -22.64
CA LEU A 33 7.23 5.17 -23.40
C LEU A 33 6.63 6.38 -22.66
N VAL A 34 6.51 6.29 -21.33
CA VAL A 34 6.06 7.38 -20.48
C VAL A 34 7.21 8.35 -20.25
N LYS A 35 6.95 9.64 -20.47
CA LYS A 35 7.87 10.73 -20.11
C LYS A 35 7.05 11.89 -19.56
N GLU A 36 7.16 12.12 -18.27
CA GLU A 36 6.37 13.13 -17.56
C GLU A 36 7.27 14.07 -16.74
N PRO A 37 7.07 15.40 -16.82
CA PRO A 37 7.59 16.31 -15.81
C PRO A 37 7.01 15.94 -14.45
N VAL A 38 7.87 15.70 -13.48
CA VAL A 38 7.46 15.39 -12.11
C VAL A 38 8.35 16.10 -11.10
N GLN A 39 7.73 16.69 -10.10
CA GLN A 39 8.40 17.37 -9.01
C GLN A 39 7.96 16.77 -7.69
N LEU A 40 8.94 16.54 -6.82
CA LEU A 40 8.71 16.14 -5.45
C LEU A 40 9.10 17.31 -4.53
N SER A 41 8.20 17.68 -3.65
CA SER A 41 8.41 18.79 -2.72
C SER A 41 7.75 18.52 -1.37
N TYR A 42 8.17 19.26 -0.35
CA TYR A 42 7.58 19.19 0.98
C TYR A 42 6.89 20.50 1.30
N SER A 43 5.76 20.41 2.00
CA SER A 43 5.04 21.52 2.57
C SER A 43 4.62 21.18 3.99
N PHE A 44 4.20 22.18 4.75
CA PHE A 44 3.45 21.92 5.98
C PHE A 44 2.25 22.86 6.08
N TYR A 45 1.19 22.35 6.70
CA TYR A 45 0.08 23.15 7.17
C TYR A 45 0.34 23.55 8.61
N THR A 46 0.04 24.80 8.95
CA THR A 46 -0.01 25.20 10.36
C THR A 46 -1.35 24.79 10.96
N GLY A 47 -1.32 24.07 12.07
CA GLY A 47 -2.55 23.74 12.80
C GLY A 47 -3.20 24.99 13.36
N ASN A 48 -4.50 25.17 13.13
CA ASN A 48 -5.27 26.22 13.80
C ASN A 48 -5.31 25.92 15.32
N ASP A 49 -5.10 26.94 16.15
CA ASP A 49 -5.05 26.84 17.61
C ASP A 49 -6.43 27.00 18.29
N GLY A 50 -7.48 27.27 17.49
CA GLY A 50 -8.83 27.53 18.00
C GLY A 50 -9.00 28.94 18.58
N SER A 51 -8.06 29.86 18.34
CA SER A 51 -8.16 31.23 18.87
C SER A 51 -9.05 32.15 18.03
N ASP A 52 -9.58 31.66 16.89
CA ASP A 52 -10.44 32.44 16.00
C ASP A 52 -11.93 32.38 16.42
N LYS A 53 -12.85 32.75 15.52
CA LYS A 53 -14.30 32.75 15.84
C LYS A 53 -14.83 31.35 16.10
N ASP A 54 -14.21 30.34 15.51
CA ASP A 54 -14.53 28.94 15.72
C ASP A 54 -13.44 28.33 16.63
N PRO A 55 -13.80 27.88 17.83
CA PRO A 55 -12.83 27.41 18.82
C PRO A 55 -12.18 26.06 18.47
N GLN A 56 -12.50 25.46 17.33
CA GLN A 56 -11.97 24.16 16.94
C GLN A 56 -10.47 24.22 16.61
N ALA A 57 -9.59 23.69 17.46
CA ALA A 57 -8.18 23.51 17.11
C ALA A 57 -7.95 22.32 16.14
N SER A 58 -6.80 22.27 15.47
CA SER A 58 -6.27 21.03 14.89
C SER A 58 -5.69 20.17 16.01
N GLY A 59 -5.90 18.85 15.99
CA GLY A 59 -5.46 17.93 17.03
C GLY A 59 -5.39 16.49 16.56
N ALA A 60 -5.47 15.52 17.49
CA ALA A 60 -5.32 14.10 17.17
C ALA A 60 -6.32 13.60 16.11
N TYR A 61 -7.57 14.08 16.15
CA TYR A 61 -8.67 13.68 15.28
C TYR A 61 -8.92 14.68 14.15
N ILE A 62 -8.90 15.97 14.48
CA ILE A 62 -9.29 17.03 13.55
C ILE A 62 -8.06 17.59 12.85
N PHE A 63 -8.11 17.59 11.51
CA PHE A 63 -7.20 18.37 10.68
C PHE A 63 -7.87 19.71 10.32
N ARG A 64 -7.42 20.82 10.92
CA ARG A 64 -7.88 22.18 10.62
C ARG A 64 -6.70 23.06 10.23
N PRO A 65 -6.31 23.07 8.94
CA PRO A 65 -5.20 23.89 8.48
C PRO A 65 -5.56 25.38 8.52
N ASN A 66 -4.61 26.21 8.93
CA ASN A 66 -4.73 27.68 8.86
C ASN A 66 -4.02 28.24 7.61
N ARG A 67 -2.74 27.90 7.42
CA ARG A 67 -1.90 28.36 6.30
C ARG A 67 -1.03 27.22 5.78
N THR A 68 -0.67 27.29 4.50
CA THR A 68 0.27 26.36 3.86
C THR A 68 1.62 27.04 3.66
N PHE A 69 2.70 26.34 4.01
CA PHE A 69 4.07 26.80 3.82
C PHE A 69 4.85 25.76 3.00
N VAL A 70 5.47 26.21 1.90
CA VAL A 70 6.39 25.38 1.13
C VAL A 70 7.72 25.30 1.87
N ILE A 71 8.21 24.08 2.09
CA ILE A 71 9.52 23.85 2.70
C ILE A 71 10.57 24.02 1.61
N LYS A 72 11.46 25.00 1.80
CA LYS A 72 12.57 25.25 0.89
C LYS A 72 13.83 24.53 1.39
N PRO A 73 14.68 24.05 0.48
CA PRO A 73 16.04 23.66 0.82
C PRO A 73 16.77 24.77 1.57
N GLU A 74 17.35 24.44 2.72
CA GLU A 74 18.26 25.35 3.44
C GLU A 74 19.69 25.14 2.94
N GLY A 75 20.24 26.16 2.28
CA GLY A 75 21.61 26.15 1.73
C GLY A 75 21.77 25.41 0.39
N GLU A 76 23.01 25.31 -0.09
CA GLU A 76 23.38 24.36 -1.14
C GLU A 76 23.34 22.96 -0.53
N SER A 77 22.20 22.26 -0.61
CA SER A 77 22.16 20.85 -0.18
C SER A 77 22.81 20.01 -1.28
N PRO A 78 23.99 19.41 -1.06
CA PRO A 78 24.63 18.57 -2.07
C PRO A 78 23.75 17.34 -2.31
N LEU A 79 23.20 17.25 -3.52
CA LEU A 79 22.62 16.03 -4.04
C LEU A 79 23.70 14.94 -4.02
N THR A 80 23.59 13.93 -3.16
CA THR A 80 24.55 12.82 -3.16
C THR A 80 23.96 11.67 -3.94
N VAL A 81 24.62 11.30 -5.05
CA VAL A 81 24.17 10.23 -5.94
C VAL A 81 25.09 9.03 -5.77
N MET A 82 24.52 7.89 -5.39
CA MET A 82 25.20 6.61 -5.30
C MET A 82 24.72 5.71 -6.44
N ARG A 83 25.66 5.11 -7.17
CA ARG A 83 25.36 4.19 -8.27
C ARG A 83 25.98 2.84 -7.98
N GLY A 84 25.18 1.79 -7.98
CA GLY A 84 25.64 0.43 -7.69
C GLY A 84 24.96 -0.60 -8.58
N PRO A 85 25.52 -1.80 -8.76
CA PRO A 85 25.01 -2.79 -9.72
C PRO A 85 23.57 -3.29 -9.44
N LEU A 86 23.05 -3.05 -8.24
CA LEU A 86 21.71 -3.45 -7.80
C LEU A 86 20.70 -2.30 -7.80
N LEU A 87 21.15 -1.07 -7.53
CA LEU A 87 20.28 0.10 -7.42
C LEU A 87 21.09 1.41 -7.53
N ASP A 88 20.40 2.48 -7.90
CA ASP A 88 20.89 3.85 -7.77
C ASP A 88 20.12 4.57 -6.65
N GLU A 89 20.81 5.40 -5.85
CA GLU A 89 20.23 6.21 -4.79
C GLU A 89 20.53 7.69 -4.99
N VAL A 90 19.56 8.51 -4.60
CA VAL A 90 19.68 9.96 -4.55
C VAL A 90 19.32 10.43 -3.15
N HIS A 91 20.31 10.91 -2.42
CA HIS A 91 20.19 11.38 -1.06
C HIS A 91 20.01 12.90 -1.04
N GLN A 92 18.96 13.35 -0.38
CA GLN A 92 18.55 14.75 -0.33
C GLN A 92 18.29 15.16 1.11
N ARG A 93 19.06 16.13 1.60
CA ARG A 93 18.72 16.82 2.84
C ARG A 93 17.81 18.00 2.50
N ILE A 94 16.51 17.85 2.73
CA ILE A 94 15.54 18.88 2.38
C ILE A 94 15.69 20.07 3.33
N ASN A 95 15.84 19.83 4.63
CA ASN A 95 16.19 20.86 5.62
C ASN A 95 16.81 20.17 6.86
N PRO A 96 17.03 20.86 8.00
CA PRO A 96 17.63 20.22 9.18
C PRO A 96 16.86 19.03 9.77
N TRP A 97 15.55 18.89 9.49
CA TRP A 97 14.65 17.90 10.10
C TRP A 97 13.85 17.08 9.07
N ILE A 98 14.15 17.21 7.77
CA ILE A 98 13.61 16.37 6.71
C ILE A 98 14.74 15.87 5.82
N TYR A 99 14.81 14.55 5.72
CA TYR A 99 15.74 13.84 4.85
C TYR A 99 14.98 12.87 3.95
N GLN A 100 15.45 12.72 2.72
CA GLN A 100 14.84 11.86 1.71
C GLN A 100 15.90 11.07 0.95
N VAL A 101 15.62 9.80 0.69
CA VAL A 101 16.38 8.96 -0.22
C VAL A 101 15.45 8.41 -1.30
N THR A 102 15.72 8.74 -2.55
CA THR A 102 15.02 8.16 -3.71
C THR A 102 15.86 7.01 -4.26
N ARG A 103 15.29 5.80 -4.30
CA ARG A 103 15.94 4.58 -4.79
C ARG A 103 15.30 4.07 -6.06
N LEU A 104 16.15 3.66 -7.00
CA LEU A 104 15.76 2.96 -8.23
C LEU A 104 16.46 1.61 -8.28
N TYR A 105 15.73 0.56 -7.85
CA TYR A 105 16.23 -0.81 -7.94
C TYR A 105 16.27 -1.31 -9.38
N LYS A 106 17.34 -2.01 -9.72
CA LYS A 106 17.48 -2.67 -11.02
C LYS A 106 16.35 -3.69 -11.21
N GLY A 107 15.61 -3.55 -12.29
CA GLY A 107 14.49 -4.44 -12.63
C GLY A 107 13.15 -4.08 -11.98
N LYS A 108 13.09 -3.08 -11.09
CA LYS A 108 11.82 -2.48 -10.64
C LYS A 108 11.51 -1.25 -11.50
N GLU A 109 10.24 -1.08 -11.83
CA GLU A 109 9.74 0.02 -12.68
C GLU A 109 8.98 1.07 -11.87
N HIS A 110 9.31 1.22 -10.59
CA HIS A 110 8.79 2.25 -9.70
C HIS A 110 9.95 2.87 -8.92
N ALA A 111 9.74 4.08 -8.42
CA ALA A 111 10.65 4.72 -7.50
C ALA A 111 10.22 4.45 -6.06
N GLU A 112 11.17 4.04 -5.21
CA GLU A 112 10.99 4.00 -3.76
C GLU A 112 11.52 5.32 -3.18
N VAL A 113 10.71 6.00 -2.37
CA VAL A 113 11.12 7.20 -1.65
C VAL A 113 11.02 6.93 -0.17
N GLU A 114 12.18 6.84 0.47
CA GLU A 114 12.28 6.80 1.92
C GLU A 114 12.38 8.23 2.46
N PHE A 115 11.57 8.55 3.47
CA PHE A 115 11.58 9.82 4.15
C PHE A 115 11.91 9.63 5.63
N ALA A 116 12.62 10.60 6.19
CA ALA A 116 12.74 10.80 7.63
C ALA A 116 12.27 12.20 7.96
N VAL A 117 11.22 12.32 8.79
CA VAL A 117 10.60 13.60 9.15
C VAL A 117 10.62 13.76 10.67
N GLY A 118 11.34 14.75 11.13
CA GLY A 118 11.42 15.19 12.53
C GLY A 118 12.86 15.32 13.04
N PRO A 119 13.06 15.91 14.23
CA PRO A 119 12.02 16.46 15.11
C PRO A 119 11.35 17.68 14.48
N ILE A 120 10.02 17.69 14.39
CA ILE A 120 9.29 18.83 13.85
C ILE A 120 9.46 20.01 14.83
N PRO A 121 10.03 21.15 14.41
CA PRO A 121 10.32 22.26 15.30
C PRO A 121 9.03 22.94 15.75
N ILE A 122 8.96 23.31 17.02
CA ILE A 122 7.81 24.00 17.65
C ILE A 122 8.24 25.22 18.47
N ASP A 123 9.52 25.62 18.40
CA ASP A 123 10.05 26.75 19.18
C ASP A 123 9.43 28.09 18.77
N ASP A 124 8.82 28.13 17.58
CA ASP A 124 8.02 29.24 17.06
C ASP A 124 6.58 29.28 17.61
N GLY A 125 6.20 28.31 18.45
CA GLY A 125 4.84 28.19 18.99
C GLY A 125 3.80 27.75 17.95
N ILE A 126 4.23 27.17 16.80
CA ILE A 126 3.35 26.80 15.70
C ILE A 126 3.36 25.28 15.50
N GLY A 127 2.19 24.64 15.64
CA GLY A 127 2.00 23.24 15.26
C GLY A 127 2.06 23.05 13.74
N LYS A 128 2.71 21.97 13.28
CA LYS A 128 2.99 21.72 11.86
C LYS A 128 2.56 20.31 11.46
N GLU A 129 1.89 20.23 10.31
CA GLU A 129 1.40 19.00 9.69
C GLU A 129 2.07 18.88 8.32
N VAL A 130 3.06 18.00 8.25
CA VAL A 130 4.04 17.93 7.16
C VAL A 130 3.52 17.00 6.06
N ALA A 131 3.50 17.50 4.83
CA ALA A 131 3.07 16.77 3.66
C ALA A 131 4.17 16.72 2.59
N THR A 132 4.26 15.60 1.88
CA THR A 132 5.00 15.49 0.62
C THR A 132 4.03 15.63 -0.54
N GLN A 133 4.48 16.28 -1.62
CA GLN A 133 3.68 16.60 -2.80
C GLN A 133 4.40 16.12 -4.05
N ILE A 134 3.74 15.23 -4.81
CA ILE A 134 4.16 14.79 -6.13
C ILE A 134 3.31 15.57 -7.14
N THR A 135 3.95 16.44 -7.91
CA THR A 135 3.27 17.33 -8.87
C THR A 135 3.72 17.02 -10.29
N THR A 136 2.75 16.84 -11.19
CA THR A 136 2.92 16.63 -12.63
C THR A 136 2.14 17.68 -13.42
N THR A 137 2.15 17.56 -14.74
CA THR A 137 1.33 18.39 -15.65
C THR A 137 0.01 17.74 -16.06
N MET A 138 -0.38 16.64 -15.42
CA MET A 138 -1.58 15.87 -15.78
C MET A 138 -2.86 16.67 -15.55
N ALA A 139 -3.78 16.61 -16.51
CA ALA A 139 -5.08 17.27 -16.42
C ALA A 139 -6.12 16.36 -15.76
N THR A 140 -6.07 16.24 -14.44
CA THR A 140 -6.86 15.25 -13.68
C THR A 140 -8.30 15.68 -13.40
N ASN A 141 -8.67 16.92 -13.73
CA ASN A 141 -10.02 17.45 -13.62
C ASN A 141 -10.67 17.17 -12.24
N LYS A 142 -9.97 17.58 -11.18
CA LYS A 142 -10.38 17.41 -9.76
C LYS A 142 -10.54 15.96 -9.28
N THR A 143 -10.27 14.98 -10.12
CA THR A 143 -10.54 13.57 -9.84
C THR A 143 -9.28 12.86 -9.38
N PHE A 144 -9.43 12.07 -8.32
CA PHE A 144 -8.39 11.19 -7.80
C PHE A 144 -9.05 9.97 -7.15
N TYR A 145 -8.28 8.95 -6.83
CA TYR A 145 -8.81 7.67 -6.34
C TYR A 145 -8.02 7.23 -5.12
N THR A 146 -8.70 6.81 -4.07
CA THR A 146 -8.09 6.32 -2.82
C THR A 146 -8.67 4.97 -2.46
N ASP A 147 -7.85 4.08 -1.91
CA ASP A 147 -8.32 2.77 -1.46
C ASP A 147 -9.33 2.85 -0.30
N SER A 148 -10.11 1.78 -0.17
CA SER A 148 -10.96 1.49 0.98
C SER A 148 -10.37 0.30 1.73
N ASN A 149 -9.67 0.56 2.85
CA ASN A 149 -9.01 -0.46 3.67
C ASN A 149 -8.11 -1.41 2.86
N GLY A 150 -7.40 -0.88 1.86
CA GLY A 150 -6.49 -1.63 1.01
C GLY A 150 -7.14 -2.46 -0.10
N ARG A 151 -8.45 -2.28 -0.36
CA ARG A 151 -9.19 -3.00 -1.41
C ARG A 151 -9.68 -2.06 -2.51
N ASP A 152 -10.98 -1.79 -2.58
CA ASP A 152 -11.63 -1.03 -3.66
C ASP A 152 -11.06 0.39 -3.74
N PHE A 153 -10.80 0.90 -4.95
CA PHE A 153 -10.43 2.28 -5.20
C PHE A 153 -11.68 3.12 -5.43
N ILE A 154 -11.94 4.02 -4.49
CA ILE A 154 -13.11 4.89 -4.57
C ILE A 154 -12.73 6.18 -5.30
N LYS A 155 -13.50 6.51 -6.34
CA LYS A 155 -13.41 7.80 -7.03
C LYS A 155 -13.74 8.95 -6.08
N ARG A 156 -12.82 9.89 -5.95
CA ARG A 156 -12.95 11.14 -5.19
C ARG A 156 -12.95 12.31 -6.17
N ILE A 157 -13.80 13.30 -5.89
CA ILE A 157 -13.85 14.56 -6.64
C ILE A 157 -13.66 15.68 -5.63
N ARG A 158 -12.60 16.47 -5.82
CA ARG A 158 -12.29 17.61 -4.95
C ARG A 158 -13.49 18.56 -4.86
N ASP A 159 -13.85 18.94 -3.64
CA ASP A 159 -14.97 19.80 -3.27
C ASP A 159 -16.36 19.28 -3.67
N TYR A 160 -16.55 17.95 -3.71
CA TYR A 160 -17.81 17.34 -4.10
C TYR A 160 -18.25 16.20 -3.17
N ARG A 161 -19.57 16.02 -3.03
CA ARG A 161 -20.21 14.90 -2.33
C ARG A 161 -21.39 14.40 -3.15
N THR A 162 -21.52 13.07 -3.24
CA THR A 162 -22.59 12.43 -4.01
C THR A 162 -23.94 12.58 -3.34
N ASP A 163 -23.98 12.47 -2.01
CA ASP A 163 -25.23 12.31 -1.28
C ASP A 163 -25.84 13.64 -0.77
N TRP A 164 -25.10 14.75 -0.84
CA TRP A 164 -25.59 16.08 -0.45
C TRP A 164 -24.84 17.22 -1.16
N ASP A 165 -25.48 18.40 -1.22
CA ASP A 165 -24.85 19.62 -1.73
C ASP A 165 -23.82 20.16 -0.72
N LEU A 166 -22.53 20.04 -1.05
CA LEU A 166 -21.43 20.39 -0.16
C LEU A 166 -21.20 21.91 -0.13
N LYS A 167 -21.36 22.51 1.05
CA LYS A 167 -20.83 23.85 1.35
C LYS A 167 -19.37 23.74 1.78
N VAL A 168 -18.45 24.20 0.92
CA VAL A 168 -17.00 24.11 1.16
C VAL A 168 -16.57 25.11 2.21
N ASN A 169 -16.35 24.63 3.45
CA ASN A 169 -15.79 25.44 4.55
C ASN A 169 -14.31 25.15 4.81
N GLN A 170 -13.82 23.99 4.37
CA GLN A 170 -12.45 23.51 4.56
C GLN A 170 -11.93 22.91 3.24
N PRO A 171 -11.39 23.74 2.32
CA PRO A 171 -11.02 23.31 0.97
C PRO A 171 -9.82 22.35 0.92
N VAL A 172 -9.05 22.26 2.01
CA VAL A 172 -7.97 21.28 2.16
C VAL A 172 -8.45 20.07 2.94
N ALA A 173 -8.77 20.24 4.22
CA ALA A 173 -9.14 19.12 5.10
C ALA A 173 -10.37 18.33 4.61
N GLY A 174 -11.34 19.00 3.97
CA GLY A 174 -12.51 18.35 3.40
C GLY A 174 -12.20 17.45 2.20
N ASN A 175 -10.98 17.47 1.68
CA ASN A 175 -10.55 16.66 0.53
C ASN A 175 -9.47 15.63 0.91
N TYR A 176 -9.11 15.51 2.20
CA TYR A 176 -8.23 14.45 2.68
C TYR A 176 -9.00 13.15 2.90
N TYR A 177 -8.40 12.05 2.47
CA TYR A 177 -8.95 10.70 2.59
C TYR A 177 -7.91 9.74 3.20
N PRO A 178 -8.36 8.67 3.89
CA PRO A 178 -7.46 7.64 4.39
C PRO A 178 -6.88 6.83 3.22
N ILE A 179 -5.61 6.46 3.34
CA ILE A 179 -4.89 5.64 2.37
C ILE A 179 -4.21 4.51 3.14
N ASN A 180 -4.49 3.25 2.79
CA ASN A 180 -3.85 2.06 3.38
C ASN A 180 -3.09 1.22 2.36
N LEU A 181 -3.45 1.34 1.07
CA LEU A 181 -2.73 0.75 -0.06
C LEU A 181 -2.12 1.85 -0.91
N GLY A 182 -2.94 2.80 -1.37
CA GLY A 182 -2.47 3.83 -2.29
C GLY A 182 -3.50 4.85 -2.74
N ILE A 183 -2.99 5.82 -3.47
CA ILE A 183 -3.73 6.90 -4.14
C ILE A 183 -3.25 6.98 -5.58
N TYR A 184 -4.16 7.24 -6.52
CA TYR A 184 -3.77 7.51 -7.88
C TYR A 184 -4.59 8.63 -8.53
N ILE A 185 -4.00 9.24 -9.54
CA ILE A 185 -4.62 10.22 -10.43
C ILE A 185 -4.43 9.77 -11.86
N GLN A 186 -5.34 10.19 -12.75
CA GLN A 186 -5.27 9.85 -14.16
C GLN A 186 -5.75 11.01 -15.03
N ASP A 187 -5.24 11.08 -16.25
CA ASP A 187 -5.78 11.87 -17.34
C ASP A 187 -6.12 10.96 -18.54
N ASP A 188 -6.30 11.54 -19.72
CA ASP A 188 -6.69 10.76 -20.92
C ASP A 188 -5.57 9.84 -21.46
N LYS A 189 -4.35 9.91 -20.90
CA LYS A 189 -3.17 9.22 -21.44
C LYS A 189 -2.39 8.42 -20.40
N THR A 190 -2.35 8.91 -19.17
CA THR A 190 -1.41 8.45 -18.13
C THR A 190 -2.08 8.34 -16.77
N GLU A 191 -1.51 7.47 -15.93
CA GLU A 191 -1.85 7.30 -14.52
C GLU A 191 -0.59 7.50 -13.67
N LEU A 192 -0.67 8.39 -12.66
CA LEU A 192 0.32 8.46 -11.58
C LEU A 192 -0.28 7.74 -10.37
N SER A 193 0.39 6.67 -9.94
CA SER A 193 0.00 5.87 -8.79
C SER A 193 1.04 5.98 -7.68
N VAL A 194 0.58 6.07 -6.42
CA VAL A 194 1.41 6.13 -5.22
C VAL A 194 0.94 5.10 -4.22
N LEU A 195 1.84 4.21 -3.78
CA LEU A 195 1.61 3.22 -2.73
C LEU A 195 2.29 3.65 -1.43
N VAL A 196 1.73 3.24 -0.30
CA VAL A 196 2.19 3.66 1.04
C VAL A 196 2.61 2.45 1.88
N ASP A 197 3.55 2.64 2.81
CA ASP A 197 4.01 1.60 3.75
C ASP A 197 3.16 1.50 5.04
N ARG A 198 2.23 2.45 5.23
CA ARG A 198 1.37 2.56 6.41
C ARG A 198 0.13 3.39 6.10
N SER A 199 -0.84 3.37 7.02
CA SER A 199 -1.99 4.25 6.97
C SER A 199 -1.56 5.73 7.05
N VAL A 200 -1.91 6.51 6.04
CA VAL A 200 -1.67 7.96 5.98
C VAL A 200 -2.90 8.70 5.48
N GLY A 201 -2.95 10.00 5.72
CA GLY A 201 -3.90 10.88 5.04
C GLY A 201 -3.31 11.37 3.71
N GLY A 202 -4.09 11.36 2.64
CA GLY A 202 -3.65 11.98 1.38
C GLY A 202 -4.80 12.56 0.57
N SER A 203 -4.44 13.32 -0.45
CA SER A 203 -5.36 14.15 -1.22
C SER A 203 -4.80 14.49 -2.61
N SER A 204 -5.65 15.10 -3.43
CA SER A 204 -5.28 15.87 -4.62
C SER A 204 -5.88 17.27 -4.49
N ILE A 205 -5.10 18.22 -3.95
CA ILE A 205 -5.55 19.61 -3.70
C ILE A 205 -5.42 20.50 -4.94
N ALA A 206 -4.68 20.05 -5.95
CA ALA A 206 -4.57 20.67 -7.27
C ALA A 206 -4.58 19.59 -8.36
N ASP A 207 -4.97 19.95 -9.58
CA ASP A 207 -4.91 19.02 -10.71
C ASP A 207 -3.45 18.64 -10.98
N GLY A 208 -3.21 17.38 -11.33
CA GLY A 208 -1.87 16.83 -11.54
C GLY A 208 -1.05 16.66 -10.26
N GLN A 209 -1.64 16.84 -9.07
CA GLN A 209 -0.94 16.72 -7.80
C GLN A 209 -1.51 15.60 -6.93
N ILE A 210 -0.63 14.81 -6.32
CA ILE A 210 -0.93 13.97 -5.16
C ILE A 210 -0.15 14.51 -3.97
N GLU A 211 -0.78 14.54 -2.80
CA GLU A 211 -0.08 14.81 -1.54
C GLU A 211 -0.37 13.74 -0.47
N LEU A 212 0.65 13.46 0.34
CA LEU A 212 0.57 12.57 1.50
C LEU A 212 1.02 13.33 2.74
N MET A 213 0.17 13.37 3.78
CA MET A 213 0.55 13.88 5.10
C MET A 213 1.36 12.82 5.83
N LEU A 214 2.64 13.11 6.04
CA LEU A 214 3.60 12.14 6.54
C LEU A 214 3.69 12.17 8.07
N HIS A 215 3.71 13.36 8.67
CA HIS A 215 3.87 13.51 10.12
C HIS A 215 3.18 14.77 10.63
N ARG A 216 2.75 14.77 11.90
CA ARG A 216 2.02 15.88 12.54
C ARG A 216 2.58 16.11 13.93
N ARG A 217 2.77 17.37 14.29
CA ARG A 217 3.09 17.78 15.66
C ARG A 217 2.33 19.06 16.00
N LEU A 218 1.40 18.97 16.93
CA LEU A 218 0.43 20.01 17.27
C LEU A 218 0.57 20.41 18.74
N LEU A 219 0.18 21.64 19.06
CA LEU A 219 0.36 22.24 20.38
C LEU A 219 -0.94 22.38 21.18
N HIS A 220 -2.06 21.97 20.59
CA HIS A 220 -3.39 22.09 21.15
C HIS A 220 -4.15 20.77 21.01
N ASP A 221 -5.04 20.50 21.98
CA ASP A 221 -6.04 19.43 21.91
C ASP A 221 -7.24 19.91 21.07
N ASP A 222 -7.83 19.03 20.28
CA ASP A 222 -8.97 19.34 19.42
C ASP A 222 -10.35 19.14 20.10
N SER A 223 -10.34 18.88 21.40
CA SER A 223 -11.53 18.71 22.26
C SER A 223 -12.47 17.63 21.74
N LYS A 224 -11.90 16.46 21.39
CA LYS A 224 -12.66 15.24 21.01
C LYS A 224 -12.55 14.10 22.03
N GLY A 225 -11.90 14.34 23.16
CA GLY A 225 -11.94 13.48 24.33
C GLY A 225 -10.61 12.87 24.76
N VAL A 226 -9.56 12.97 23.94
CA VAL A 226 -8.21 12.52 24.32
C VAL A 226 -7.56 13.43 25.37
N ALA A 227 -7.87 14.74 25.34
CA ALA A 227 -7.40 15.75 26.28
C ALA A 227 -5.87 15.94 26.31
N GLU A 228 -5.22 15.66 25.18
CA GLU A 228 -3.78 15.82 24.98
C GLU A 228 -3.51 16.36 23.58
N ALA A 229 -2.54 17.27 23.45
CA ALA A 229 -2.07 17.68 22.15
C ALA A 229 -1.29 16.53 21.48
N LEU A 230 -1.40 16.41 20.15
CA LEU A 230 -0.58 15.47 19.37
C LEU A 230 0.87 15.97 19.29
N ASN A 231 1.62 15.82 20.38
CA ASN A 231 2.97 16.33 20.58
C ASN A 231 3.94 15.23 21.02
N GLU A 232 4.05 14.18 20.20
CA GLU A 232 4.88 13.01 20.51
C GLU A 232 6.36 13.38 20.66
N THR A 233 7.00 12.86 21.70
CA THR A 233 8.42 13.08 22.00
C THR A 233 9.13 11.77 22.34
N VAL A 234 10.43 11.74 22.10
CA VAL A 234 11.35 10.69 22.58
C VAL A 234 12.29 11.35 23.59
N CYS A 235 12.35 10.78 24.79
CA CYS A 235 13.19 11.30 25.88
C CYS A 235 14.36 10.34 26.15
N LEU A 236 15.57 10.89 26.17
CA LEU A 236 16.78 10.20 26.63
C LEU A 236 17.42 11.04 27.75
N HIS A 237 17.45 10.47 28.96
CA HIS A 237 17.85 11.19 30.18
C HIS A 237 16.96 12.44 30.36
N ASP A 238 17.54 13.61 30.66
CA ASP A 238 16.80 14.86 30.90
C ASP A 238 16.50 15.66 29.61
N LYS A 239 16.61 15.04 28.43
CA LYS A 239 16.37 15.68 27.13
C LYS A 239 15.28 14.96 26.35
N CYS A 240 14.20 15.68 26.06
CA CYS A 240 13.12 15.24 25.19
C CYS A 240 13.18 15.98 23.86
N THR A 241 13.06 15.25 22.75
CA THR A 241 12.97 15.81 21.39
C THR A 241 11.70 15.33 20.72
N GLY A 242 11.13 16.11 19.80
CA GLY A 242 9.98 15.67 19.01
C GLY A 242 10.27 14.36 18.27
N LEU A 243 9.28 13.49 18.16
CA LEU A 243 9.42 12.21 17.47
C LEU A 243 9.85 12.42 16.01
N THR A 244 10.90 11.71 15.59
CA THR A 244 11.26 11.54 14.18
C THR A 244 10.69 10.23 13.68
N ILE A 245 9.94 10.26 12.58
CA ILE A 245 9.47 9.05 11.92
C ILE A 245 10.30 8.78 10.67
N GLN A 246 10.42 7.50 10.32
CA GLN A 246 10.96 7.04 9.05
C GLN A 246 9.92 6.16 8.36
N GLY A 247 9.76 6.33 7.05
CA GLY A 247 8.82 5.55 6.25
C GLY A 247 9.11 5.63 4.77
N LYS A 248 8.29 4.93 3.98
CA LYS A 248 8.45 4.81 2.54
C LYS A 248 7.12 5.04 1.82
N PHE A 249 7.20 5.67 0.67
CA PHE A 249 6.15 5.60 -0.35
C PHE A 249 6.78 5.24 -1.69
N TYR A 250 5.98 4.70 -2.58
CA TYR A 250 6.41 4.21 -3.88
C TYR A 250 5.58 4.89 -4.94
N PHE A 251 6.18 5.37 -6.02
CA PHE A 251 5.40 5.95 -7.11
C PHE A 251 5.81 5.41 -8.47
N ARG A 252 4.82 5.34 -9.35
CA ARG A 252 4.97 4.87 -10.72
C ARG A 252 4.03 5.66 -11.63
N ILE A 253 4.49 5.96 -12.84
CA ILE A 253 3.68 6.55 -13.90
C ILE A 253 3.59 5.54 -15.04
N ASP A 254 2.36 5.21 -15.42
CA ASP A 254 2.01 4.23 -16.44
C ASP A 254 1.07 4.84 -17.49
N PRO A 255 0.97 4.25 -18.69
CA PRO A 255 -0.13 4.54 -19.61
C PRO A 255 -1.48 4.22 -18.95
N LEU A 256 -2.52 4.93 -19.37
CA LEU A 256 -3.89 4.73 -18.89
C LEU A 256 -4.31 3.25 -19.03
N GLY A 257 -4.81 2.66 -17.93
CA GLY A 257 -5.25 1.27 -17.88
C GLY A 257 -4.17 0.23 -17.55
N GLU A 258 -2.90 0.62 -17.42
CA GLU A 258 -1.80 -0.32 -17.10
C GLU A 258 -1.31 -0.19 -15.63
N GLY A 259 -1.73 0.85 -14.91
CA GLY A 259 -1.29 1.11 -13.54
C GLY A 259 -1.85 0.13 -12.50
N ALA A 260 -3.03 -0.44 -12.74
CA ALA A 260 -3.71 -1.36 -11.82
C ALA A 260 -2.86 -2.59 -11.50
N LYS A 261 -2.21 -3.17 -12.52
CA LYS A 261 -1.34 -4.33 -12.34
C LYS A 261 -0.25 -4.06 -11.30
N TRP A 262 0.44 -2.94 -11.43
CA TRP A 262 1.48 -2.55 -10.48
C TRP A 262 0.91 -2.27 -9.09
N ARG A 263 -0.20 -1.50 -8.98
CA ARG A 263 -0.81 -1.16 -7.69
C ARG A 263 -1.14 -2.40 -6.86
N ARG A 264 -1.75 -3.42 -7.49
CA ARG A 264 -2.15 -4.67 -6.80
C ARG A 264 -0.96 -5.55 -6.45
N SER A 265 -0.07 -5.84 -7.41
CA SER A 265 1.08 -6.73 -7.17
C SER A 265 2.08 -6.12 -6.19
N ALA A 266 2.49 -4.86 -6.42
CA ALA A 266 3.45 -4.19 -5.53
C ALA A 266 2.83 -3.90 -4.15
N GLY A 267 1.54 -3.61 -4.08
CA GLY A 267 0.82 -3.47 -2.81
C GLY A 267 0.92 -4.73 -1.95
N GLN A 268 0.76 -5.91 -2.56
CA GLN A 268 0.90 -7.17 -1.85
C GLN A 268 2.36 -7.46 -1.45
N GLU A 269 3.34 -7.12 -2.29
CA GLU A 269 4.77 -7.22 -1.95
C GLU A 269 5.14 -6.31 -0.77
N ILE A 270 4.59 -5.09 -0.69
CA ILE A 270 4.79 -4.16 0.42
C ILE A 270 4.18 -4.71 1.71
N TYR A 271 2.98 -5.29 1.64
CA TYR A 271 2.28 -5.88 2.78
C TYR A 271 2.97 -7.16 3.30
N SER A 272 3.57 -7.95 2.41
CA SER A 272 4.18 -9.25 2.74
C SER A 272 5.62 -9.34 2.23
N PRO A 273 6.57 -8.61 2.85
CA PRO A 273 7.97 -8.64 2.46
C PRO A 273 8.63 -9.99 2.83
N PHE A 274 9.80 -10.26 2.26
CA PHE A 274 10.59 -11.41 2.67
C PHE A 274 10.99 -11.32 4.15
N LEU A 275 10.82 -12.43 4.87
CA LEU A 275 11.31 -12.59 6.23
C LEU A 275 12.76 -13.09 6.18
N LEU A 276 13.66 -12.37 6.84
CA LEU A 276 15.06 -12.73 6.95
C LEU A 276 15.31 -13.31 8.34
N ALA A 277 15.95 -14.49 8.40
CA ALA A 277 16.42 -15.12 9.62
C ALA A 277 17.94 -15.29 9.53
N PHE A 278 18.64 -14.96 10.62
CA PHE A 278 20.09 -15.03 10.70
C PHE A 278 20.49 -15.98 11.83
N THR A 279 21.51 -16.80 11.59
CA THR A 279 22.14 -17.69 12.57
C THR A 279 23.65 -17.69 12.36
N GLU A 280 24.38 -18.05 13.39
CA GLU A 280 25.84 -18.18 13.36
C GLU A 280 26.19 -19.66 13.57
N GLU A 281 27.03 -20.22 12.70
CA GLU A 281 27.59 -21.56 12.85
C GLU A 281 29.08 -21.58 12.49
N ASP A 282 29.83 -22.42 13.22
CA ASP A 282 31.25 -22.64 12.98
C ASP A 282 31.47 -23.63 11.82
N GLY A 283 32.07 -23.14 10.73
CA GLY A 283 32.46 -23.95 9.56
C GLY A 283 31.32 -24.23 8.56
N ASP A 284 31.61 -25.03 7.53
CA ASP A 284 30.70 -25.29 6.40
C ASP A 284 29.61 -26.37 6.67
N ASN A 285 29.35 -26.71 7.94
CA ASN A 285 28.47 -27.83 8.30
C ASN A 285 26.98 -27.57 8.06
N TRP A 286 26.55 -26.32 7.87
CA TRP A 286 25.14 -25.96 7.67
C TRP A 286 24.48 -26.72 6.51
N MET A 287 25.16 -26.79 5.36
CA MET A 287 24.67 -27.46 4.15
C MET A 287 24.55 -28.99 4.32
N SER A 288 25.23 -29.57 5.31
CA SER A 288 25.18 -31.01 5.58
C SER A 288 24.00 -31.42 6.46
N SER A 289 23.47 -30.47 7.25
CA SER A 289 22.42 -30.70 8.24
C SER A 289 21.09 -30.02 7.89
N HIS A 290 21.08 -29.06 6.96
CA HIS A 290 19.90 -28.26 6.60
C HIS A 290 19.54 -28.34 5.13
N VAL A 291 18.24 -28.26 4.85
CA VAL A 291 17.70 -28.15 3.48
C VAL A 291 17.66 -26.67 3.09
N PRO A 292 18.40 -26.22 2.06
CA PRO A 292 18.54 -24.80 1.74
C PRO A 292 17.32 -24.20 1.03
N THR A 293 16.40 -25.04 0.53
CA THR A 293 15.22 -24.60 -0.22
C THR A 293 14.01 -25.45 0.14
N PHE A 294 12.90 -24.81 0.47
CA PHE A 294 11.63 -25.47 0.76
C PHE A 294 10.48 -24.75 0.06
N SER A 295 9.51 -25.51 -0.44
CA SER A 295 8.22 -25.00 -0.92
C SER A 295 7.11 -25.74 -0.20
N GLY A 296 6.19 -25.00 0.41
CA GLY A 296 4.97 -25.56 1.01
C GLY A 296 3.90 -25.94 -0.02
N ILE A 297 4.08 -25.55 -1.29
CA ILE A 297 3.16 -25.80 -2.41
C ILE A 297 3.86 -26.65 -3.48
N ASP A 298 3.09 -27.22 -4.42
CA ASP A 298 3.64 -27.96 -5.56
C ASP A 298 4.67 -27.09 -6.31
N PRO A 299 5.92 -27.56 -6.53
CA PRO A 299 6.97 -26.76 -7.18
C PRO A 299 6.65 -26.29 -8.60
N SER A 300 5.68 -26.93 -9.27
CA SER A 300 5.20 -26.55 -10.61
C SER A 300 4.04 -25.56 -10.58
N TYR A 301 3.61 -25.14 -9.39
CA TYR A 301 2.42 -24.32 -9.20
C TYR A 301 2.74 -22.95 -8.60
N SER A 302 1.93 -21.98 -8.96
CA SER A 302 1.90 -20.64 -8.37
C SER A 302 0.45 -20.18 -8.34
N LEU A 303 0.11 -19.34 -7.36
CA LEU A 303 -1.20 -18.71 -7.36
C LEU A 303 -1.32 -17.81 -8.61
N PRO A 304 -2.53 -17.66 -9.19
CA PRO A 304 -2.77 -16.66 -10.22
C PRO A 304 -2.36 -15.26 -9.75
N ASP A 305 -1.82 -14.43 -10.65
CA ASP A 305 -1.33 -13.07 -10.33
C ASP A 305 -2.39 -12.13 -9.72
N ASN A 306 -3.67 -12.48 -9.88
CA ASN A 306 -4.82 -11.76 -9.34
C ASN A 306 -5.41 -12.36 -8.06
N VAL A 307 -4.76 -13.37 -7.46
CA VAL A 307 -5.18 -14.00 -6.21
C VAL A 307 -4.09 -13.95 -5.15
N ALA A 308 -4.44 -13.50 -3.94
CA ALA A 308 -3.58 -13.58 -2.76
C ALA A 308 -4.13 -14.56 -1.72
N LEU A 309 -3.21 -15.27 -1.06
CA LEU A 309 -3.48 -16.03 0.16
C LEU A 309 -3.40 -15.09 1.36
N ILE A 310 -4.56 -14.67 1.88
CA ILE A 310 -4.63 -13.67 2.97
C ILE A 310 -4.81 -14.29 4.36
N THR A 311 -5.10 -15.59 4.44
CA THR A 311 -5.09 -16.33 5.70
C THR A 311 -4.75 -17.79 5.44
N LEU A 312 -3.77 -18.30 6.19
CA LEU A 312 -3.51 -19.72 6.34
C LEU A 312 -3.21 -19.97 7.82
N GLN A 313 -4.12 -20.65 8.52
CA GLN A 313 -4.03 -20.82 9.96
C GLN A 313 -4.53 -22.20 10.38
N GLU A 314 -3.80 -22.88 11.25
CA GLU A 314 -4.27 -24.09 11.94
C GLU A 314 -5.19 -23.71 13.11
N LEU A 315 -6.31 -24.40 13.23
CA LEU A 315 -7.31 -24.25 14.29
C LEU A 315 -7.07 -25.30 15.40
N ASP A 316 -7.66 -25.08 16.58
CA ASP A 316 -7.47 -25.93 17.77
C ASP A 316 -7.84 -27.41 17.56
N ASP A 317 -8.73 -27.70 16.61
CA ASP A 317 -9.16 -29.06 16.25
C ASP A 317 -8.33 -29.69 15.11
N GLY A 318 -7.21 -29.05 14.73
CA GLY A 318 -6.31 -29.47 13.66
C GLY A 318 -6.83 -29.19 12.24
N LYS A 319 -7.97 -28.50 12.10
CA LYS A 319 -8.45 -28.02 10.80
C LYS A 319 -7.68 -26.78 10.36
N VAL A 320 -7.74 -26.47 9.07
CA VAL A 320 -7.06 -25.31 8.49
C VAL A 320 -8.07 -24.27 8.03
N LEU A 321 -7.94 -23.05 8.54
CA LEU A 321 -8.62 -21.87 8.03
C LEU A 321 -7.83 -21.30 6.85
N LEU A 322 -8.48 -21.22 5.69
CA LEU A 322 -7.95 -20.70 4.45
C LEU A 322 -8.78 -19.52 3.96
N ARG A 323 -8.12 -18.40 3.61
CA ARG A 323 -8.76 -17.30 2.87
C ARG A 323 -7.98 -16.93 1.63
N LEU A 324 -8.70 -16.90 0.51
CA LEU A 324 -8.19 -16.46 -0.79
C LEU A 324 -8.93 -15.19 -1.19
N ALA A 325 -8.20 -14.19 -1.67
CA ALA A 325 -8.74 -12.92 -2.10
C ALA A 325 -8.40 -12.65 -3.57
N HIS A 326 -9.40 -12.31 -4.36
CA HIS A 326 -9.18 -11.70 -5.67
C HIS A 326 -8.80 -10.23 -5.48
N LEU A 327 -7.69 -9.81 -6.09
CA LEU A 327 -7.06 -8.51 -5.83
C LEU A 327 -7.65 -7.37 -6.67
N TYR A 328 -8.25 -7.68 -7.82
CA TYR A 328 -8.72 -6.67 -8.79
C TYR A 328 -10.23 -6.46 -8.72
N GLU A 329 -10.66 -5.22 -8.98
CA GLU A 329 -12.06 -4.85 -9.20
C GLU A 329 -12.53 -5.25 -10.60
N ILE A 330 -13.85 -5.21 -10.81
CA ILE A 330 -14.43 -5.49 -12.13
C ILE A 330 -13.96 -4.41 -13.12
N GLY A 331 -13.30 -4.84 -14.19
CA GLY A 331 -12.83 -3.94 -15.25
C GLY A 331 -11.62 -3.05 -14.87
N GLU A 332 -10.98 -3.29 -13.73
CA GLU A 332 -9.78 -2.54 -13.31
C GLU A 332 -8.56 -2.80 -14.21
N ASP A 333 -8.41 -4.05 -14.63
CA ASP A 333 -7.34 -4.52 -15.52
C ASP A 333 -7.92 -5.48 -16.57
N LYS A 334 -7.52 -5.33 -17.83
CA LYS A 334 -8.08 -6.09 -18.95
C LYS A 334 -7.81 -7.60 -18.87
N ASP A 335 -6.69 -8.00 -18.27
CA ASP A 335 -6.21 -9.38 -18.24
C ASP A 335 -6.43 -10.02 -16.86
N LEU A 336 -6.41 -9.21 -15.80
CA LEU A 336 -6.44 -9.68 -14.41
C LEU A 336 -7.78 -9.46 -13.70
N SER A 337 -8.69 -8.63 -14.22
CA SER A 337 -10.06 -8.50 -13.70
C SER A 337 -11.01 -9.58 -14.26
N VAL A 338 -10.58 -10.84 -14.21
CA VAL A 338 -11.30 -12.00 -14.75
C VAL A 338 -11.45 -13.10 -13.69
N MET A 339 -12.36 -14.05 -13.91
CA MET A 339 -12.53 -15.20 -13.02
C MET A 339 -11.22 -15.98 -12.88
N SER A 340 -10.85 -16.30 -11.65
CA SER A 340 -9.59 -16.97 -11.31
C SER A 340 -9.83 -18.31 -10.65
N SER A 341 -8.85 -19.21 -10.70
CA SER A 341 -8.98 -20.57 -10.15
C SER A 341 -7.75 -20.96 -9.34
N VAL A 342 -7.96 -21.50 -8.14
CA VAL A 342 -6.91 -22.03 -7.25
C VAL A 342 -7.11 -23.52 -7.03
N GLU A 343 -6.08 -24.31 -7.32
CA GLU A 343 -6.08 -25.77 -7.18
C GLU A 343 -5.60 -26.18 -5.77
N LEU A 344 -6.52 -26.52 -4.87
CA LEU A 344 -6.17 -26.82 -3.47
C LEU A 344 -5.25 -28.05 -3.33
N LYS A 345 -5.32 -29.01 -4.25
CA LYS A 345 -4.41 -30.16 -4.28
C LYS A 345 -2.95 -29.76 -4.52
N LYS A 346 -2.72 -28.71 -5.32
CA LYS A 346 -1.39 -28.17 -5.59
C LYS A 346 -0.94 -27.20 -4.49
N LEU A 347 -1.89 -26.54 -3.82
CA LEU A 347 -1.62 -25.70 -2.66
C LEU A 347 -1.22 -26.52 -1.42
N PHE A 348 -1.73 -27.75 -1.29
CA PHE A 348 -1.40 -28.67 -0.19
C PHE A 348 -0.84 -30.00 -0.72
N PRO A 349 0.37 -30.00 -1.34
CA PRO A 349 0.96 -31.20 -1.90
C PRO A 349 1.21 -32.26 -0.80
N GLY A 350 0.97 -33.53 -1.12
CA GLY A 350 1.19 -34.64 -0.19
C GLY A 350 0.18 -34.74 0.97
N LYS A 351 -0.83 -33.87 1.00
CA LYS A 351 -1.90 -33.88 2.00
C LYS A 351 -3.20 -34.45 1.42
N LYS A 352 -3.93 -35.24 2.21
CA LYS A 352 -5.27 -35.73 1.83
C LYS A 352 -6.31 -34.76 2.36
N ILE A 353 -6.89 -33.95 1.48
CA ILE A 353 -8.02 -33.10 1.82
C ILE A 353 -9.27 -33.99 1.89
N SER A 354 -9.84 -34.17 3.08
CA SER A 354 -11.06 -34.98 3.28
C SER A 354 -12.33 -34.17 3.10
N LYS A 355 -12.32 -32.91 3.53
CA LYS A 355 -13.47 -32.01 3.48
C LYS A 355 -13.02 -30.56 3.29
N VAL A 356 -13.77 -29.81 2.49
CA VAL A 356 -13.67 -28.36 2.35
C VAL A 356 -15.04 -27.79 2.62
N THR A 357 -15.16 -27.00 3.68
CA THR A 357 -16.42 -26.31 4.03
C THR A 357 -16.22 -24.82 3.80
N GLU A 358 -17.05 -24.23 2.95
CA GLU A 358 -17.04 -22.78 2.73
C GLU A 358 -17.83 -22.07 3.82
N MET A 359 -17.23 -21.02 4.38
CA MET A 359 -17.71 -20.32 5.55
C MET A 359 -17.98 -18.83 5.25
N SER A 360 -18.68 -18.18 6.18
CA SER A 360 -18.69 -16.71 6.30
C SER A 360 -17.26 -16.16 6.46
N LEU A 361 -17.08 -14.86 6.23
CA LEU A 361 -15.76 -14.22 6.32
C LEU A 361 -15.09 -14.42 7.70
N SER A 362 -15.86 -14.36 8.78
CA SER A 362 -15.39 -14.62 10.15
C SER A 362 -15.31 -16.10 10.53
N ALA A 363 -15.59 -17.00 9.58
CA ALA A 363 -15.58 -18.46 9.74
C ALA A 363 -16.53 -19.00 10.83
N ASN A 364 -17.60 -18.28 11.16
CA ASN A 364 -18.54 -18.64 12.23
C ASN A 364 -19.86 -19.27 11.76
N GLN A 365 -20.13 -19.26 10.46
CA GLN A 365 -21.34 -19.80 9.84
C GLN A 365 -20.99 -20.43 8.50
N GLU A 366 -21.66 -21.52 8.11
CA GLU A 366 -21.50 -22.07 6.76
C GLU A 366 -22.11 -21.13 5.71
N ARG A 367 -21.48 -21.03 4.53
CA ARG A 367 -21.92 -20.10 3.47
C ARG A 367 -23.35 -20.40 3.00
N GLU A 368 -23.70 -21.67 2.85
CA GLU A 368 -25.03 -22.08 2.38
C GLU A 368 -26.13 -21.63 3.35
N GLU A 369 -25.90 -21.79 4.67
CA GLU A 369 -26.84 -21.34 5.71
C GLU A 369 -27.02 -19.82 5.71
N MET A 370 -25.91 -19.08 5.51
CA MET A 370 -25.95 -17.61 5.44
C MET A 370 -26.75 -17.12 4.23
N GLU A 371 -26.55 -17.70 3.05
CA GLU A 371 -27.26 -17.28 1.82
C GLU A 371 -28.77 -17.57 1.91
N GLN A 372 -29.18 -18.64 2.59
CA GLN A 372 -30.60 -18.93 2.84
C GLN A 372 -31.29 -17.88 3.72
N LYS A 373 -30.53 -17.21 4.59
CA LYS A 373 -31.05 -16.19 5.52
C LYS A 373 -30.91 -14.77 4.98
N ARG A 374 -30.38 -14.58 3.76
CA ARG A 374 -30.13 -13.26 3.20
C ARG A 374 -31.43 -12.51 2.98
N LEU A 375 -31.54 -11.33 3.59
CA LEU A 375 -32.70 -10.46 3.41
C LEU A 375 -32.76 -9.93 1.98
N VAL A 376 -33.96 -9.93 1.41
CA VAL A 376 -34.25 -9.34 0.10
C VAL A 376 -34.87 -7.97 0.30
N TRP A 377 -34.15 -6.93 -0.11
CA TRP A 377 -34.58 -5.55 0.00
C TRP A 377 -35.13 -5.03 -1.32
N LYS A 378 -36.16 -4.19 -1.25
CA LYS A 378 -36.57 -3.35 -2.39
C LYS A 378 -35.86 -2.01 -2.23
N VAL A 379 -34.89 -1.74 -3.08
CA VAL A 379 -34.07 -0.53 -3.02
C VAL A 379 -34.63 0.50 -4.00
N GLU A 380 -34.76 1.75 -3.57
CA GLU A 380 -35.19 2.83 -4.45
C GLU A 380 -34.21 2.98 -5.63
N GLY A 381 -34.74 3.05 -6.86
CA GLY A 381 -33.92 3.18 -8.06
C GLY A 381 -33.23 1.89 -8.53
N SER A 382 -33.37 0.75 -7.85
CA SER A 382 -32.85 -0.52 -8.37
C SER A 382 -33.61 -0.94 -9.63
N PRO A 383 -32.92 -1.43 -10.69
CA PRO A 383 -33.60 -2.01 -11.83
C PRO A 383 -34.50 -3.17 -11.38
N GLU A 384 -35.61 -3.44 -12.09
CA GLU A 384 -36.53 -4.56 -11.77
C GLU A 384 -35.82 -5.92 -11.72
N LYS A 385 -34.65 -6.03 -12.35
CA LYS A 385 -33.75 -7.18 -12.27
C LYS A 385 -32.34 -6.68 -11.99
N GLU A 386 -31.78 -7.06 -10.84
CA GLU A 386 -30.36 -6.82 -10.56
C GLU A 386 -29.49 -7.58 -11.58
N PRO A 387 -28.40 -6.96 -12.09
CA PRO A 387 -27.44 -7.69 -12.90
C PRO A 387 -26.85 -8.84 -12.08
N GLU A 388 -26.86 -10.06 -12.65
CA GLU A 388 -26.18 -11.20 -12.05
C GLU A 388 -24.67 -10.92 -12.01
N LEU A 389 -24.16 -10.53 -10.84
CA LEU A 389 -22.72 -10.44 -10.60
C LEU A 389 -22.14 -11.86 -10.68
N ALA A 390 -21.13 -12.04 -11.52
CA ALA A 390 -20.39 -13.29 -11.58
C ALA A 390 -19.75 -13.58 -10.22
N ARG A 391 -19.96 -14.79 -9.70
CA ARG A 391 -19.41 -15.27 -8.44
C ARG A 391 -18.73 -16.62 -8.62
N GLY A 392 -17.72 -16.90 -7.81
CA GLY A 392 -17.07 -18.20 -7.79
C GLY A 392 -18.05 -19.31 -7.40
N ARG A 393 -18.04 -20.42 -8.15
CA ARG A 393 -18.93 -21.55 -7.92
C ARG A 393 -18.58 -22.32 -6.64
N PRO A 394 -19.51 -23.11 -6.08
CA PRO A 394 -19.22 -24.05 -4.99
C PRO A 394 -18.06 -24.98 -5.35
N VAL A 395 -17.20 -25.27 -4.38
CA VAL A 395 -16.02 -26.12 -4.60
C VAL A 395 -16.45 -27.55 -4.85
N ASN A 396 -16.05 -28.12 -5.99
CA ASN A 396 -16.31 -29.53 -6.27
C ASN A 396 -15.43 -30.42 -5.36
N PRO A 397 -16.00 -31.40 -4.62
CA PRO A 397 -15.26 -32.19 -3.63
C PRO A 397 -14.20 -33.12 -4.25
N THR A 398 -14.29 -33.42 -5.55
CA THR A 398 -13.33 -34.27 -6.26
C THR A 398 -12.21 -33.44 -6.89
N ASN A 399 -12.55 -32.32 -7.53
CA ASN A 399 -11.58 -31.48 -8.23
C ASN A 399 -10.80 -30.56 -7.27
N LEU A 400 -11.46 -30.10 -6.20
CA LEU A 400 -10.89 -29.20 -5.18
C LEU A 400 -10.29 -27.91 -5.79
N VAL A 401 -11.06 -27.30 -6.69
CA VAL A 401 -10.72 -26.02 -7.33
C VAL A 401 -11.62 -24.92 -6.78
N VAL A 402 -11.01 -23.83 -6.33
CA VAL A 402 -11.69 -22.62 -5.84
C VAL A 402 -11.71 -21.59 -6.96
N GLU A 403 -12.90 -21.20 -7.40
CA GLU A 403 -13.08 -20.07 -8.32
C GLU A 403 -13.22 -18.76 -7.54
N LEU A 404 -12.60 -17.67 -7.99
CA LEU A 404 -12.79 -16.33 -7.41
C LEU A 404 -13.09 -15.33 -8.51
N ALA A 405 -14.24 -14.65 -8.39
CA ALA A 405 -14.55 -13.50 -9.22
C ALA A 405 -13.84 -12.23 -8.70
N PRO A 406 -13.75 -11.15 -9.50
CA PRO A 406 -13.21 -9.88 -9.05
C PRO A 406 -13.76 -9.42 -7.69
N MET A 407 -12.87 -8.91 -6.83
CA MET A 407 -13.11 -8.53 -5.44
C MET A 407 -13.60 -9.61 -4.46
N GLU A 408 -13.82 -10.86 -4.86
CA GLU A 408 -14.25 -11.90 -3.92
C GLU A 408 -13.16 -12.22 -2.87
N ILE A 409 -13.60 -12.43 -1.63
CA ILE A 409 -12.84 -13.14 -0.61
C ILE A 409 -13.63 -14.38 -0.26
N ARG A 410 -13.02 -15.55 -0.42
CA ARG A 410 -13.63 -16.83 -0.05
C ARG A 410 -12.90 -17.44 1.14
N THR A 411 -13.68 -17.86 2.13
CA THR A 411 -13.18 -18.40 3.41
C THR A 411 -13.55 -19.88 3.51
N PHE A 412 -12.59 -20.72 3.86
CA PHE A 412 -12.78 -22.15 3.96
C PHE A 412 -12.20 -22.69 5.26
N VAL A 413 -12.88 -23.68 5.82
CA VAL A 413 -12.31 -24.60 6.81
C VAL A 413 -12.04 -25.92 6.11
N ILE A 414 -10.78 -26.36 6.16
CA ILE A 414 -10.29 -27.53 5.42
C ILE A 414 -9.86 -28.59 6.44
N GLU A 415 -10.38 -29.80 6.26
CA GLU A 415 -9.92 -30.98 7.00
C GLU A 415 -8.81 -31.66 6.19
N ILE A 416 -7.63 -31.73 6.80
CA ILE A 416 -6.43 -32.29 6.17
C ILE A 416 -5.96 -33.51 6.95
N GLY A 417 -5.83 -34.65 6.27
CA GLY A 417 -5.12 -35.83 6.76
C GLY A 417 -3.75 -35.99 6.12
N SER A 418 -2.83 -36.70 6.79
CA SER A 418 -1.58 -37.16 6.17
C SER A 418 -1.86 -38.29 5.17
N LEU A 419 -1.38 -38.19 3.92
CA LEU A 419 -1.27 -39.37 3.08
C LEU A 419 -0.17 -40.28 3.66
N PRO A 420 -0.35 -41.61 3.71
CA PRO A 420 0.76 -42.50 4.02
C PRO A 420 1.84 -42.29 2.95
N LEU A 421 3.02 -41.82 3.37
CA LEU A 421 4.19 -41.73 2.53
C LEU A 421 4.42 -43.10 1.86
N ARG A 422 4.51 -43.14 0.53
CA ARG A 422 4.97 -44.35 -0.15
C ARG A 422 6.38 -44.65 0.39
N LYS A 423 6.56 -45.86 0.92
CA LYS A 423 7.80 -46.41 1.52
C LYS A 423 9.05 -46.36 0.62
N SER A 424 9.01 -45.76 -0.57
CA SER A 424 10.12 -45.73 -1.52
C SER A 424 11.00 -44.47 -1.44
N GLN A 425 10.81 -43.59 -0.44
CA GLN A 425 11.62 -42.36 -0.27
C GLN A 425 11.98 -42.05 1.19
N MET A 426 11.99 -43.04 2.09
CA MET A 426 12.66 -42.86 3.39
C MET A 426 14.10 -43.35 3.27
N PRO A 427 15.12 -42.53 3.61
CA PRO A 427 16.41 -43.06 4.01
C PRO A 427 16.17 -43.94 5.24
N GLU A 428 16.70 -45.16 5.21
CA GLU A 428 16.93 -45.92 6.43
C GLU A 428 17.93 -45.14 7.29
N ASP A 429 17.43 -44.28 8.19
CA ASP A 429 18.02 -44.15 9.52
C ASP A 429 17.10 -43.32 10.41
N GLY A 430 16.56 -44.00 11.42
CA GLY A 430 15.73 -43.40 12.45
C GLY A 430 16.57 -42.58 13.41
N ARG A 431 16.36 -41.27 13.42
CA ARG A 431 16.51 -40.42 14.62
C ARG A 431 15.40 -39.38 14.63
N TYR A 432 14.38 -39.66 15.41
CA TYR A 432 13.48 -38.63 15.91
C TYR A 432 14.23 -37.85 16.99
N ALA A 433 14.35 -36.53 16.83
CA ALA A 433 14.62 -35.61 17.92
C ALA A 433 13.41 -34.65 18.02
N ALA A 434 13.02 -34.41 19.26
CA ALA A 434 11.74 -33.85 19.73
C ALA A 434 11.43 -32.42 19.26
#